data_AF-A0AAD0VAA1-F1
#
_entry.id   AF-A0AAD0VAA1-F1
#
_cell.length_a   1.000
_cell.length_b   1.000
_cell.length_c   1.000
_cell.angle_alpha   90.00
_cell.angle_beta   90.00
_cell.angle_gamma   90.00
#
_symmetry.space_group_name_H-M   'P 1'
#
loop_
_entity.id
_entity.type
_entity.pdbx_description
1 polymer ?
#
loop_
_entity_poly.entity_id
_entity_poly.type
_entity_poly.pdbx_seq_one_letter_code
_entity_poly.pdbx_strand_id
1 'polypeptide(L)'
;MLWVLPRHLIMTQNSSAFPDFNALLPLTENRTDSRWKLSLQMAAKGDIEGGAKLIAKALADLPKPNQAPIGCGTDRVADETIVGFFSNAFFMRRKSLPKAAVEMLCAAADAGHTNAAYNAASALKAIPGSRATAQRAQKYFLMALEHPQDAGSTAATLVNYGSLIEEGNIDGHKDYAGALALFEQAAEMGLVTGMYRVGKASMSLMDECDDPSQVQKGIFWLSKLIEHYDAGLPFMDMDDPRQRVEMLDHSKFLLAKFHIYSHQPGTDFEFGLRLIRTLKPAPGDKATPWLIAHALMQRVMSTTRPEVNTPGNNWHYVLGTLGWRVGEVSRFDHLLSEMFVVDTDSGQIPFFVVNALFQPDQKSEMLEKLAGYLFNSQGVDTFLLAPSFGMWQGHKGRSFTPIMVGREGVLKVGILGVAATPEQVVESASTTMDTRRHDLGADSCIISIAVNTLNEGGIINQDANLQSRAINYGKWSVPFRFKETLDNLKML
;
A
#
# COMPACT_ATOMS: atom_id res chain seq x y z
N MET A 1 5.66 10.23 -9.30
CA MET A 1 5.62 11.53 -8.59
C MET A 1 4.26 12.14 -8.90
N LEU A 2 3.36 12.22 -7.91
CA LEU A 2 2.02 12.80 -8.08
C LEU A 2 2.16 14.32 -8.22
N TRP A 3 1.58 14.87 -9.29
CA TRP A 3 1.52 16.30 -9.57
C TRP A 3 0.25 16.85 -8.94
N VAL A 4 0.39 17.78 -7.99
CA VAL A 4 -0.77 18.52 -7.47
C VAL A 4 -0.91 19.76 -8.34
N LEU A 5 -2.00 19.90 -9.08
CA LEU A 5 -2.35 21.12 -9.80
C LEU A 5 -3.69 21.64 -9.25
N PRO A 6 -3.80 22.92 -8.88
CA PRO A 6 -5.05 23.46 -8.37
C PRO A 6 -6.11 23.50 -9.47
N ARG A 7 -7.34 23.11 -9.15
CA ARG A 7 -8.47 23.09 -10.08
C ARG A 7 -8.76 24.43 -10.77
N HIS A 8 -8.58 25.57 -10.10
CA HIS A 8 -8.84 26.88 -10.71
C HIS A 8 -7.74 27.34 -11.69
N LEU A 9 -6.54 26.75 -11.63
CA LEU A 9 -5.52 26.89 -12.69
C LEU A 9 -5.82 26.01 -13.90
N ILE A 10 -6.75 25.06 -13.75
CA ILE A 10 -7.33 24.22 -14.80
C ILE A 10 -8.66 24.82 -15.32
N MET A 11 -9.17 25.90 -14.72
CA MET A 11 -10.45 26.52 -15.10
C MET A 11 -10.37 27.30 -16.42
N THR A 12 -10.32 26.54 -17.51
CA THR A 12 -11.31 26.59 -18.61
C THR A 12 -11.47 25.20 -19.27
N GLN A 13 -11.36 24.08 -18.54
CA GLN A 13 -11.56 22.74 -19.13
C GLN A 13 -13.00 22.40 -19.57
N ASN A 14 -13.99 23.25 -19.28
CA ASN A 14 -15.33 23.09 -19.87
C ASN A 14 -15.41 23.49 -21.35
N SER A 15 -14.32 24.00 -21.94
CA SER A 15 -14.15 23.97 -23.38
C SER A 15 -12.95 23.09 -23.71
N SER A 16 -13.19 21.96 -24.37
CA SER A 16 -12.18 21.24 -25.14
C SER A 16 -11.55 22.10 -26.26
N ALA A 17 -11.99 23.34 -26.41
CA ALA A 17 -11.46 24.32 -27.33
C ALA A 17 -10.10 24.84 -26.85
N PHE A 18 -9.16 24.84 -27.79
CA PHE A 18 -7.90 25.55 -27.66
C PHE A 18 -8.16 27.03 -27.36
N PRO A 19 -7.31 27.74 -26.57
CA PRO A 19 -7.56 29.13 -26.25
C PRO A 19 -7.51 29.97 -27.53
N ASP A 20 -8.55 30.79 -27.76
CA ASP A 20 -8.57 31.72 -28.89
C ASP A 20 -7.74 32.97 -28.55
N PHE A 21 -6.47 32.95 -28.96
CA PHE A 21 -5.55 34.07 -28.76
C PHE A 21 -5.98 35.35 -29.50
N ASN A 22 -6.84 35.27 -30.52
CA ASN A 22 -7.33 36.48 -31.20
C ASN A 22 -8.29 37.27 -30.30
N ALA A 23 -9.05 36.60 -29.44
CA ALA A 23 -9.95 37.23 -28.48
C ALA A 23 -9.21 38.13 -27.47
N LEU A 24 -7.89 37.94 -27.30
CA LEU A 24 -7.07 38.74 -26.40
C LEU A 24 -6.40 39.95 -27.07
N LEU A 25 -6.42 40.06 -28.40
CA LEU A 25 -5.78 41.18 -29.11
C LEU A 25 -6.23 42.56 -28.62
N PRO A 26 -7.52 42.81 -28.29
CA PRO A 26 -7.97 44.09 -27.75
C PRO A 26 -7.26 44.50 -26.45
N LEU A 27 -6.79 43.55 -25.64
CA LEU A 27 -6.04 43.83 -24.39
C LEU A 27 -4.66 44.44 -24.65
N THR A 28 -4.21 44.48 -25.92
CA THR A 28 -2.90 45.01 -26.32
C THR A 28 -2.97 46.32 -27.09
N GLU A 29 -4.17 46.83 -27.40
CA GLU A 29 -4.33 48.00 -28.28
C GLU A 29 -3.77 49.29 -27.70
N ASN A 30 -3.81 49.44 -26.38
CA ASN A 30 -3.29 50.61 -25.67
C ASN A 30 -1.85 50.45 -25.17
N ARG A 31 -1.18 49.34 -25.51
CA ARG A 31 0.18 49.06 -25.02
C ARG A 31 1.24 49.65 -25.93
N THR A 32 2.22 50.32 -25.32
CA THR A 32 3.39 50.87 -26.02
C THR A 32 4.37 49.78 -26.46
N ASP A 33 4.44 48.67 -25.71
CA ASP A 33 5.29 47.53 -26.06
C ASP A 33 4.59 46.58 -27.05
N SER A 34 5.01 46.64 -28.31
CA SER A 34 4.48 45.81 -29.40
C SER A 34 4.68 44.30 -29.21
N ARG A 35 5.55 43.88 -28.29
CA ARG A 35 5.83 42.45 -28.04
C ARG A 35 4.60 41.70 -27.54
N TRP A 36 3.71 42.34 -26.80
CA TRP A 36 2.45 41.74 -26.35
C TRP A 36 1.51 41.42 -27.50
N LYS A 37 1.36 42.34 -28.45
CA LYS A 37 0.52 42.11 -29.63
C LYS A 37 1.12 41.04 -30.53
N LEU A 38 2.43 41.11 -30.78
CA LEU A 38 3.14 40.15 -31.61
C LEU A 38 3.10 38.74 -31.02
N SER A 39 3.22 38.59 -29.69
CA SER A 39 3.15 37.28 -29.04
C SER A 39 1.80 36.61 -29.24
N LEU A 40 0.69 37.35 -29.07
CA LEU A 40 -0.66 36.86 -29.33
C LEU A 40 -0.86 36.46 -30.79
N GLN A 41 -0.37 37.26 -31.73
CA GLN A 41 -0.44 36.94 -33.16
C GLN A 41 0.35 35.67 -33.52
N MET A 42 1.52 35.46 -32.91
CA MET A 42 2.31 34.24 -33.10
C MET A 42 1.58 33.02 -32.53
N ALA A 43 1.03 33.13 -31.32
CA ALA A 43 0.27 32.06 -30.69
C ALA A 43 -1.00 31.71 -31.46
N ALA A 44 -1.73 32.70 -31.99
CA ALA A 44 -2.90 32.52 -32.86
C ALA A 44 -2.55 31.77 -34.16
N LYS A 45 -1.32 31.93 -34.66
CA LYS A 45 -0.78 31.18 -35.82
C LYS A 45 -0.18 29.82 -35.43
N GLY A 46 -0.23 29.45 -34.15
CA GLY A 46 0.25 28.18 -33.62
C GLY A 46 1.66 28.19 -33.02
N ASP A 47 2.42 29.29 -33.14
CA ASP A 47 3.75 29.46 -32.55
C ASP A 47 3.67 30.03 -31.12
N ILE A 48 3.22 29.18 -30.21
CA ILE A 48 3.01 29.52 -28.80
C ILE A 48 4.36 29.70 -28.09
N GLU A 49 5.37 28.94 -28.48
CA GLU A 49 6.70 29.03 -27.86
C GLU A 49 7.39 30.35 -28.22
N GLY A 50 7.34 30.76 -29.48
CA GLY A 50 7.82 32.07 -29.92
C GLY A 50 7.08 33.22 -29.23
N GLY A 51 5.75 33.11 -29.12
CA GLY A 51 4.94 34.07 -28.37
C GLY A 51 5.35 34.17 -26.89
N ALA A 52 5.54 33.04 -26.21
CA ALA A 52 5.96 33.01 -24.81
C ALA A 52 7.35 33.65 -24.58
N LYS A 53 8.30 33.44 -25.51
CA LYS A 53 9.62 34.10 -25.47
C LYS A 53 9.50 35.63 -25.53
N LEU A 54 8.58 36.14 -26.33
CA LEU A 54 8.34 37.59 -26.42
C LEU A 54 7.70 38.15 -25.14
N ILE A 55 6.75 37.43 -24.56
CA ILE A 55 6.15 37.82 -23.27
C ILE A 55 7.20 37.83 -22.16
N ALA A 56 8.04 36.80 -22.08
CA ALA A 56 9.12 36.73 -21.09
C ALA A 56 10.04 37.96 -21.17
N LYS A 57 10.40 38.38 -22.40
CA LYS A 57 11.20 39.60 -22.63
C LYS A 57 10.47 40.88 -22.25
N ALA A 58 9.18 40.98 -22.58
CA ALA A 58 8.36 42.14 -22.23
C ALA A 58 8.26 42.31 -20.70
N LEU A 59 8.02 41.20 -19.99
CA LEU A 59 7.94 41.16 -18.52
C LEU A 59 9.28 41.48 -17.85
N ALA A 60 10.40 41.02 -18.41
CA ALA A 60 11.74 41.29 -17.87
C ALA A 60 12.13 42.77 -17.91
N ASP A 61 11.55 43.54 -18.84
CA ASP A 61 11.79 44.98 -18.98
C ASP A 61 10.85 45.84 -18.12
N LEU A 62 9.86 45.23 -17.45
CA LEU A 62 8.98 45.96 -16.54
C LEU A 62 9.76 46.43 -15.30
N PRO A 63 9.46 47.64 -14.79
CA PRO A 63 10.03 48.09 -13.51
C PRO A 63 9.61 47.13 -12.39
N LYS A 64 10.52 46.88 -11.46
CA LYS A 64 10.28 45.93 -10.36
C LYS A 64 9.08 46.39 -9.51
N PRO A 65 8.35 45.45 -8.86
CA PRO A 65 7.13 45.78 -8.11
C PRO A 65 7.30 46.88 -7.04
N ASN A 66 8.50 46.99 -6.46
CA ASN A 66 8.86 48.01 -5.46
C ASN A 66 9.24 49.38 -6.05
N GLN A 67 9.17 49.54 -7.37
CA GLN A 67 9.55 50.76 -8.12
C GLN A 67 8.43 51.30 -9.01
N ALA A 68 7.27 50.61 -9.09
CA ALA A 68 6.16 51.02 -9.94
C ALA A 68 5.24 52.06 -9.26
N PRO A 69 4.79 53.11 -9.98
CA PRO A 69 3.78 54.04 -9.47
C PRO A 69 2.47 53.33 -9.13
N ILE A 70 1.75 53.80 -8.11
CA ILE A 70 0.52 53.19 -7.53
C ILE A 70 -0.69 53.21 -8.51
N GLY A 71 -0.52 53.58 -9.78
CA GLY A 71 -1.60 53.77 -10.78
C GLY A 71 -1.76 52.70 -11.88
N CYS A 72 -0.91 51.67 -11.94
CA CYS A 72 -0.83 50.74 -13.10
C CYS A 72 -1.85 49.58 -13.10
N GLY A 73 -2.97 49.70 -12.38
CA GLY A 73 -3.84 48.55 -12.06
C GLY A 73 -4.46 47.83 -13.27
N THR A 74 -4.77 48.55 -14.35
CA THR A 74 -5.43 47.98 -15.54
C THR A 74 -4.50 47.15 -16.42
N ASP A 75 -3.23 47.55 -16.53
CA ASP A 75 -2.26 46.84 -17.36
C ASP A 75 -1.87 45.50 -16.73
N ARG A 76 -1.81 45.43 -15.39
CA ARG A 76 -1.47 44.22 -14.64
C ARG A 76 -2.52 43.11 -14.80
N VAL A 77 -3.81 43.44 -14.82
CA VAL A 77 -4.89 42.46 -15.03
C VAL A 77 -4.81 41.89 -16.45
N ALA A 78 -4.53 42.74 -17.45
CA ALA A 78 -4.32 42.29 -18.82
C ALA A 78 -3.06 41.41 -18.97
N ASP A 79 -1.97 41.72 -18.27
CA ASP A 79 -0.76 40.89 -18.22
C ASP A 79 -1.08 39.49 -17.67
N GLU A 80 -1.76 39.43 -16.52
CA GLU A 80 -2.12 38.17 -15.86
C GLU A 80 -3.05 37.33 -16.75
N THR A 81 -3.99 37.97 -17.43
CA THR A 81 -4.89 37.30 -18.37
C THR A 81 -4.09 36.69 -19.52
N ILE A 82 -3.20 37.45 -20.15
CA ILE A 82 -2.39 36.96 -21.27
C ILE A 82 -1.46 35.83 -20.81
N VAL A 83 -0.73 36.02 -19.69
CA VAL A 83 0.16 34.99 -19.12
C VAL A 83 -0.62 33.72 -18.77
N GLY A 84 -1.81 33.85 -18.18
CA GLY A 84 -2.71 32.75 -17.87
C GLY A 84 -3.12 31.95 -19.11
N PHE A 85 -3.48 32.63 -20.21
CA PHE A 85 -3.82 31.98 -21.47
C PHE A 85 -2.66 31.19 -22.08
N PHE A 86 -1.45 31.76 -22.07
CA PHE A 86 -0.26 31.04 -22.52
C PHE A 86 0.04 29.83 -21.63
N SER A 87 -0.04 30.00 -20.31
CA SER A 87 0.13 28.92 -19.33
C SER A 87 -0.82 27.76 -19.64
N ASN A 88 -2.12 28.04 -19.76
CA ASN A 88 -3.15 27.04 -20.08
C ASN A 88 -2.88 26.35 -21.42
N ALA A 89 -2.49 27.11 -22.45
CA ALA A 89 -2.17 26.53 -23.76
C ALA A 89 -0.99 25.56 -23.72
N PHE A 90 0.02 25.81 -22.87
CA PHE A 90 1.13 24.86 -22.69
C PHE A 90 0.71 23.61 -21.91
N PHE A 91 -0.07 23.76 -20.84
CA PHE A 91 -0.57 22.62 -20.06
C PHE A 91 -1.50 21.71 -20.87
N MET A 92 -2.27 22.25 -21.82
CA MET A 92 -3.12 21.44 -22.70
C MET A 92 -2.34 20.69 -23.79
N ARG A 93 -1.16 21.16 -24.21
CA ARG A 93 -0.42 20.54 -25.33
C ARG A 93 0.57 19.46 -24.93
N ARG A 94 1.08 19.44 -23.69
CA ARG A 94 2.27 18.63 -23.36
C ARG A 94 2.26 18.06 -21.95
N LYS A 95 2.89 16.89 -21.81
CA LYS A 95 3.25 16.30 -20.51
C LYS A 95 4.36 17.07 -19.78
N SER A 96 5.15 17.88 -20.49
CA SER A 96 6.21 18.73 -19.94
C SER A 96 6.23 20.11 -20.58
N LEU A 97 6.52 21.13 -19.78
CA LEU A 97 6.58 22.52 -20.24
C LEU A 97 7.89 22.79 -21.01
N PRO A 98 7.84 23.45 -22.18
CA PRO A 98 9.05 23.89 -22.86
C PRO A 98 9.78 24.96 -22.05
N LYS A 99 11.11 25.06 -22.21
CA LYS A 99 11.96 26.04 -21.51
C LYS A 99 11.41 27.48 -21.58
N ALA A 100 10.91 27.89 -22.74
CA ALA A 100 10.31 29.20 -22.93
C ALA A 100 9.08 29.47 -22.06
N ALA A 101 8.25 28.46 -21.84
CA ALA A 101 7.09 28.58 -20.94
C ALA A 101 7.55 28.77 -19.50
N VAL A 102 8.56 28.02 -19.07
CA VAL A 102 9.14 28.14 -17.73
C VAL A 102 9.77 29.52 -17.52
N GLU A 103 10.51 30.02 -18.50
CA GLU A 103 11.11 31.37 -18.46
C GLU A 103 10.05 32.47 -18.43
N MET A 104 8.98 32.34 -19.22
CA MET A 104 7.85 33.26 -19.21
C MET A 104 7.16 33.29 -17.83
N LEU A 105 6.90 32.13 -17.23
CA LEU A 105 6.30 32.03 -15.89
C LEU A 105 7.22 32.63 -14.82
N CYS A 106 8.52 32.38 -14.89
CA CYS A 106 9.50 32.98 -14.00
C CYS A 106 9.52 34.51 -14.13
N ALA A 107 9.56 35.04 -15.35
CA ALA A 107 9.55 36.47 -15.60
C ALA A 107 8.26 37.12 -15.09
N ALA A 108 7.12 36.44 -15.25
CA ALA A 108 5.85 36.91 -14.72
C ALA A 108 5.85 36.96 -13.18
N ALA A 109 6.35 35.91 -12.53
CA ALA A 109 6.49 35.89 -11.08
C ALA A 109 7.46 36.98 -10.57
N ASP A 110 8.59 37.18 -11.25
CA ASP A 110 9.55 38.25 -10.94
C ASP A 110 8.96 39.66 -11.14
N ALA A 111 8.01 39.82 -12.07
CA ALA A 111 7.22 41.04 -12.27
C ALA A 111 6.08 41.21 -11.24
N GLY A 112 5.94 40.28 -10.28
CA GLY A 112 4.96 40.33 -9.21
C GLY A 112 3.63 39.67 -9.52
N HIS A 113 3.49 38.94 -10.63
CA HIS A 113 2.28 38.15 -10.90
C HIS A 113 2.27 36.90 -10.01
N THR A 114 1.62 37.00 -8.87
CA THR A 114 1.57 35.96 -7.82
C THR A 114 0.92 34.66 -8.34
N ASN A 115 -0.06 34.78 -9.24
CA ASN A 115 -0.64 33.65 -9.99
C ASN A 115 0.41 32.86 -10.80
N ALA A 116 1.41 33.54 -11.36
CA ALA A 116 2.47 32.89 -12.11
C ALA A 116 3.53 32.26 -11.21
N ALA A 117 3.68 32.71 -9.96
CA ALA A 117 4.67 32.20 -9.02
C ALA A 117 4.47 30.70 -8.74
N TYR A 118 3.25 30.27 -8.44
CA TYR A 118 2.95 28.85 -8.24
C TYR A 118 3.29 28.01 -9.48
N ASN A 119 2.88 28.48 -10.66
CA ASN A 119 3.11 27.77 -11.92
C ASN A 119 4.61 27.71 -12.26
N ALA A 120 5.35 28.80 -12.03
CA ALA A 120 6.79 28.86 -12.19
C ALA A 120 7.50 27.87 -11.26
N ALA A 121 7.11 27.85 -9.97
CA ALA A 121 7.66 26.94 -8.98
C ALA A 121 7.43 25.47 -9.35
N SER A 122 6.20 25.13 -9.72
CA SER A 122 5.82 23.79 -10.14
C SER A 122 6.55 23.36 -11.42
N ALA A 123 6.68 24.26 -12.39
CA ALA A 123 7.44 24.02 -13.62
C ALA A 123 8.93 23.78 -13.35
N LEU A 124 9.54 24.55 -12.45
CA LEU A 124 10.94 24.39 -12.05
C LEU A 124 11.16 23.08 -11.29
N LYS A 125 10.26 22.71 -10.38
CA LYS A 125 10.28 21.41 -9.68
C LYS A 125 10.21 20.23 -10.65
N ALA A 126 9.57 20.39 -11.82
CA ALA A 126 9.47 19.38 -12.87
C ALA A 126 10.80 19.09 -13.56
N ILE A 127 11.65 20.12 -13.64
CA ILE A 127 12.90 20.04 -14.36
C ILE A 127 13.85 19.21 -13.50
N PRO A 128 14.41 18.11 -14.06
CA PRO A 128 15.44 17.36 -13.36
C PRO A 128 16.62 18.29 -13.07
N GLY A 129 16.96 18.39 -11.79
CA GLY A 129 18.33 18.66 -11.41
C GLY A 129 18.74 20.10 -11.12
N SER A 130 19.78 20.10 -10.29
CA SER A 130 20.47 21.19 -9.63
C SER A 130 19.72 21.84 -8.47
N ARG A 131 20.46 21.99 -7.37
CA ARG A 131 20.10 22.77 -6.20
C ARG A 131 19.64 24.20 -6.56
N ALA A 132 20.24 24.78 -7.61
CA ALA A 132 19.87 26.11 -8.10
C ALA A 132 18.42 26.17 -8.62
N THR A 133 17.97 25.14 -9.36
CA THR A 133 16.58 25.05 -9.83
C THR A 133 15.62 24.91 -8.64
N ALA A 134 15.95 24.07 -7.66
CA ALA A 134 15.14 23.88 -6.46
C ALA A 134 15.05 25.15 -5.60
N GLN A 135 16.15 25.90 -5.45
CA GLN A 135 16.15 27.20 -4.76
C GLN A 135 15.28 28.24 -5.47
N ARG A 136 15.29 28.26 -6.81
CA ARG A 136 14.35 29.11 -7.57
C ARG A 136 12.90 28.66 -7.38
N ALA A 137 12.63 27.36 -7.38
CA ALA A 137 11.29 26.84 -7.11
C ALA A 137 10.81 27.23 -5.70
N GLN A 138 11.68 27.09 -4.69
CA GLN A 138 11.41 27.54 -3.32
C GLN A 138 11.04 29.02 -3.27
N LYS A 139 11.83 29.91 -3.88
CA LYS A 139 11.54 31.35 -3.94
C LYS A 139 10.11 31.61 -4.40
N TYR A 140 9.68 30.95 -5.48
CA TYR A 140 8.36 31.18 -6.05
C TYR A 140 7.23 30.49 -5.28
N PHE A 141 7.47 29.35 -4.63
CA PHE A 141 6.49 28.78 -3.70
C PHE A 141 6.26 29.70 -2.50
N LEU A 142 7.32 30.27 -1.90
CA LEU A 142 7.18 31.23 -0.81
C LEU A 142 6.40 32.48 -1.25
N MET A 143 6.72 33.02 -2.43
CA MET A 143 5.95 34.13 -3.01
C MET A 143 4.46 33.80 -3.23
N ALA A 144 4.15 32.57 -3.64
CA ALA A 144 2.76 32.12 -3.78
C ALA A 144 2.04 31.97 -2.43
N LEU A 145 2.75 31.57 -1.36
CA LEU A 145 2.22 31.48 0.00
C LEU A 145 2.04 32.85 0.66
N GLU A 146 2.88 33.83 0.35
CA GLU A 146 2.74 35.22 0.83
C GLU A 146 1.51 35.91 0.23
N HIS A 147 1.07 35.48 -0.95
CA HIS A 147 -0.06 36.06 -1.68
C HIS A 147 -1.05 34.99 -2.15
N PRO A 148 -1.73 34.30 -1.22
CA PRO A 148 -2.61 33.20 -1.51
C PRO A 148 -3.81 33.68 -2.34
N GLN A 149 -4.13 32.94 -3.40
CA GLN A 149 -5.21 33.26 -4.32
C GLN A 149 -6.54 32.65 -3.85
N ASP A 150 -6.48 31.37 -3.49
CA ASP A 150 -7.56 30.58 -2.92
C ASP A 150 -7.00 29.42 -2.11
N ALA A 151 -7.87 28.75 -1.36
CA ALA A 151 -7.52 27.63 -0.49
C ALA A 151 -6.89 26.46 -1.26
N GLY A 152 -7.40 26.14 -2.45
CA GLY A 152 -6.89 25.02 -3.25
C GLY A 152 -5.47 25.26 -3.76
N SER A 153 -5.19 26.47 -4.27
CA SER A 153 -3.84 26.86 -4.70
C SER A 153 -2.86 26.87 -3.54
N THR A 154 -3.29 27.40 -2.40
CA THR A 154 -2.48 27.47 -1.18
C THR A 154 -2.12 26.08 -0.70
N ALA A 155 -3.10 25.17 -0.59
CA ALA A 155 -2.86 23.80 -0.17
C ALA A 155 -1.93 23.04 -1.14
N ALA A 156 -2.11 23.21 -2.45
CA ALA A 156 -1.23 22.59 -3.44
C ALA A 156 0.20 23.14 -3.38
N THR A 157 0.34 24.44 -3.13
CA THR A 157 1.62 25.12 -2.90
C THR A 157 2.34 24.51 -1.71
N LEU A 158 1.63 24.32 -0.58
CA LEU A 158 2.16 23.69 0.62
C LEU A 158 2.68 22.27 0.35
N VAL A 159 1.91 21.43 -0.36
CA VAL A 159 2.37 20.07 -0.71
C VAL A 159 3.56 20.07 -1.65
N ASN A 160 3.55 20.90 -2.69
CA ASN A 160 4.64 20.92 -3.64
C ASN A 160 5.92 21.50 -3.04
N TYR A 161 5.80 22.49 -2.16
CA TYR A 161 6.92 23.01 -1.40
C TYR A 161 7.45 21.99 -0.37
N GLY A 162 6.57 21.38 0.42
CA GLY A 162 6.93 20.34 1.37
C GLY A 162 7.66 19.17 0.72
N SER A 163 7.29 18.80 -0.52
CA SER A 163 8.01 17.77 -1.27
C SER A 163 9.46 18.16 -1.59
N LEU A 164 9.76 19.45 -1.85
CA LEU A 164 11.15 19.89 -2.08
C LEU A 164 12.01 19.76 -0.81
N ILE A 165 11.39 20.00 0.36
CA ILE A 165 12.02 19.88 1.67
C ILE A 165 12.22 18.40 2.03
N GLU A 166 11.19 17.57 1.83
CA GLU A 166 11.21 16.11 2.05
C GLU A 166 12.34 15.44 1.25
N GLU A 167 12.53 15.87 0.00
CA GLU A 167 13.54 15.32 -0.92
C GLU A 167 14.95 15.89 -0.69
N GLY A 168 15.10 16.93 0.13
CA GLY A 168 16.37 17.62 0.38
C GLY A 168 16.93 18.36 -0.83
N ASN A 169 16.06 18.76 -1.76
CA ASN A 169 16.48 19.36 -3.04
C ASN A 169 17.05 20.78 -2.88
N ILE A 170 16.72 21.48 -1.79
CA ILE A 170 17.04 22.90 -1.57
C ILE A 170 18.46 23.09 -1.01
N ASP A 171 18.83 22.32 0.01
CA ASP A 171 20.09 22.46 0.74
C ASP A 171 20.95 21.20 0.77
N GLY A 172 20.42 20.06 0.29
CA GLY A 172 21.07 18.75 0.33
C GLY A 172 20.69 17.92 1.57
N HIS A 173 19.83 18.45 2.45
CA HIS A 173 19.39 17.79 3.67
C HIS A 173 17.87 17.60 3.64
N LYS A 174 17.42 16.38 3.91
CA LYS A 174 15.99 16.12 4.08
C LYS A 174 15.53 16.69 5.41
N ASP A 175 14.43 17.44 5.41
CA ASP A 175 13.75 17.88 6.62
C ASP A 175 12.31 17.35 6.63
N TYR A 176 12.17 16.13 7.16
CA TYR A 176 10.87 15.46 7.23
C TYR A 176 9.89 16.18 8.16
N ALA A 177 10.37 16.80 9.24
CA ALA A 177 9.52 17.51 10.19
C ALA A 177 8.91 18.77 9.55
N GLY A 178 9.74 19.57 8.87
CA GLY A 178 9.28 20.73 8.11
C GLY A 178 8.34 20.36 6.98
N ALA A 179 8.64 19.28 6.23
CA ALA A 179 7.76 18.78 5.18
C ALA A 179 6.40 18.31 5.73
N LEU A 180 6.39 17.55 6.83
CA LEU A 180 5.17 17.06 7.47
C LEU A 180 4.26 18.20 7.95
N ALA A 181 4.83 19.26 8.53
CA ALA A 181 4.06 20.42 8.95
C ALA A 181 3.34 21.09 7.76
N LEU A 182 4.00 21.20 6.60
CA LEU A 182 3.40 21.75 5.39
C LEU A 182 2.33 20.82 4.80
N PHE A 183 2.59 19.51 4.77
CA PHE A 183 1.62 18.53 4.30
C PHE A 183 0.35 18.52 5.18
N GLU A 184 0.51 18.66 6.49
CA GLU A 184 -0.60 18.69 7.44
C GLU A 184 -1.47 19.92 7.26
N GLN A 185 -0.87 21.10 7.12
CA GLN A 185 -1.62 22.32 6.79
C GLN A 185 -2.42 22.13 5.49
N ALA A 186 -1.83 21.52 4.45
CA ALA A 186 -2.56 21.22 3.23
C ALA A 186 -3.72 20.22 3.43
N ALA A 187 -3.50 19.20 4.26
CA ALA A 187 -4.49 18.19 4.59
C ALA A 187 -5.69 18.78 5.37
N GLU A 188 -5.42 19.68 6.32
CA GLU A 188 -6.42 20.45 7.08
C GLU A 188 -7.23 21.38 6.17
N MET A 189 -6.64 21.88 5.09
CA MET A 189 -7.34 22.63 4.04
C MET A 189 -8.19 21.72 3.13
N GLY A 190 -8.26 20.41 3.40
CA GLY A 190 -9.08 19.44 2.65
C GLY A 190 -8.39 18.85 1.42
N LEU A 191 -7.09 19.08 1.24
CA LEU A 191 -6.35 18.57 0.09
C LEU A 191 -6.02 17.08 0.29
N VAL A 192 -6.56 16.22 -0.58
CA VAL A 192 -6.41 14.77 -0.42
C VAL A 192 -4.95 14.33 -0.63
N THR A 193 -4.22 14.95 -1.55
CA THR A 193 -2.77 14.66 -1.66
C THR A 193 -2.03 15.08 -0.40
N GLY A 194 -2.47 16.13 0.31
CA GLY A 194 -1.94 16.49 1.62
C GLY A 194 -2.14 15.36 2.63
N MET A 195 -3.37 14.87 2.78
CA MET A 195 -3.70 13.74 3.67
C MET A 195 -2.83 12.52 3.38
N TYR A 196 -2.73 12.14 2.10
CA TYR A 196 -1.88 11.03 1.67
C TYR A 196 -0.40 11.25 2.00
N ARG A 197 0.14 12.46 1.76
CA ARG A 197 1.54 12.78 2.01
C ARG A 197 1.89 12.74 3.49
N VAL A 198 1.05 13.32 4.35
CA VAL A 198 1.22 13.19 5.81
C VAL A 198 1.16 11.73 6.22
N GLY A 199 0.12 11.03 5.78
CA GLY A 199 -0.11 9.62 6.08
C GLY A 199 1.10 8.74 5.75
N LYS A 200 1.57 8.83 4.51
CA LYS A 200 2.73 8.09 4.02
C LYS A 200 4.03 8.47 4.72
N ALA A 201 4.33 9.77 4.82
CA ALA A 201 5.60 10.23 5.39
C ALA A 201 5.70 9.87 6.89
N SER A 202 4.60 10.01 7.63
CA SER A 202 4.57 9.63 9.06
C SER A 202 4.77 8.12 9.25
N MET A 203 4.22 7.30 8.34
CA MET A 203 4.45 5.84 8.33
C MET A 203 5.88 5.45 7.94
N SER A 204 6.55 6.23 7.07
CA SER A 204 7.97 6.00 6.73
C SER A 204 8.90 6.39 7.88
N LEU A 205 8.58 7.46 8.62
CA LEU A 205 9.35 7.85 9.81
C LEU A 205 9.28 6.84 10.95
N MET A 206 8.23 6.00 11.01
CA MET A 206 8.17 4.89 11.96
C MET A 206 9.38 3.95 11.79
N ASP A 207 9.71 3.60 10.55
CA ASP A 207 10.83 2.69 10.24
C ASP A 207 12.20 3.32 10.60
N GLU A 208 12.28 4.66 10.68
CA GLU A 208 13.53 5.40 10.91
C GLU A 208 13.71 5.92 12.35
N CYS A 209 12.64 6.28 13.06
CA CYS A 209 12.71 7.06 14.31
C CYS A 209 11.98 6.43 15.51
N ASP A 210 11.22 5.34 15.33
CA ASP A 210 10.48 4.62 16.37
C ASP A 210 9.63 5.55 17.30
N ASP A 211 9.02 6.59 16.72
CA ASP A 211 8.14 7.55 17.41
C ASP A 211 6.66 7.17 17.22
N PRO A 212 5.97 6.66 18.28
CA PRO A 212 4.57 6.26 18.19
C PRO A 212 3.60 7.40 17.84
N SER A 213 3.98 8.65 18.07
CA SER A 213 3.11 9.80 17.74
C SER A 213 2.95 9.99 16.23
N GLN A 214 4.02 9.76 15.45
CA GLN A 214 3.97 9.82 13.99
C GLN A 214 3.10 8.71 13.41
N VAL A 215 3.14 7.54 14.03
CA VAL A 215 2.28 6.42 13.67
C VAL A 215 0.80 6.81 13.76
N GLN A 216 0.37 7.35 14.89
CA GLN A 216 -1.03 7.74 15.10
C GLN A 216 -1.46 8.83 14.11
N LYS A 217 -0.55 9.76 13.83
CA LYS A 217 -0.73 10.78 12.78
C LYS A 217 -0.92 10.15 11.40
N GLY A 218 -0.10 9.15 11.07
CA GLY A 218 -0.20 8.39 9.84
C GLY A 218 -1.56 7.69 9.69
N ILE A 219 -2.01 6.99 10.74
CA ILE A 219 -3.30 6.31 10.79
C ILE A 219 -4.43 7.32 10.57
N PHE A 220 -4.41 8.43 11.30
CA PHE A 220 -5.44 9.47 11.23
C PHE A 220 -5.61 9.98 9.81
N TRP A 221 -4.53 10.43 9.16
CA TRP A 221 -4.62 11.05 7.84
C TRP A 221 -4.93 10.05 6.72
N LEU A 222 -4.43 8.81 6.78
CA LEU A 222 -4.81 7.76 5.82
C LEU A 222 -6.27 7.35 5.99
N SER A 223 -6.77 7.25 7.23
CA SER A 223 -8.19 6.95 7.50
C SER A 223 -9.09 8.07 6.97
N LYS A 224 -8.71 9.34 7.21
CA LYS A 224 -9.43 10.51 6.68
C LYS A 224 -9.50 10.52 5.16
N LEU A 225 -8.42 10.15 4.48
CA LEU A 225 -8.41 10.02 3.03
C LEU A 225 -9.39 8.95 2.55
N ILE A 226 -9.41 7.78 3.18
CA ILE A 226 -10.31 6.67 2.83
C ILE A 226 -11.76 7.10 3.07
N GLU A 227 -12.07 7.70 4.22
CA GLU A 227 -13.39 8.26 4.54
C GLU A 227 -13.83 9.30 3.50
N HIS A 228 -12.94 10.21 3.09
CA HIS A 228 -13.22 11.22 2.07
C HIS A 228 -13.59 10.60 0.73
N TYR A 229 -12.86 9.55 0.32
CA TYR A 229 -13.14 8.80 -0.90
C TYR A 229 -14.48 8.04 -0.80
N ASP A 230 -14.71 7.30 0.27
CA ASP A 230 -15.90 6.46 0.46
C ASP A 230 -17.18 7.31 0.60
N ALA A 231 -17.08 8.52 1.14
CA ALA A 231 -18.17 9.50 1.18
C ALA A 231 -18.47 10.16 -0.19
N GLY A 232 -17.67 9.88 -1.23
CA GLY A 232 -17.84 10.46 -2.56
C GLY A 232 -17.56 11.96 -2.60
N LEU A 233 -16.75 12.48 -1.67
CA LEU A 233 -16.42 13.91 -1.62
C LEU A 233 -15.53 14.31 -2.80
N PRO A 234 -15.66 15.54 -3.32
CA PRO A 234 -14.88 15.99 -4.46
C PRO A 234 -13.39 16.08 -4.11
N PHE A 235 -12.53 15.74 -5.07
CA PHE A 235 -11.08 15.89 -4.99
C PHE A 235 -10.72 17.24 -5.60
N MET A 236 -10.05 18.11 -4.84
CA MET A 236 -9.70 19.46 -5.31
C MET A 236 -8.51 19.47 -6.28
N ASP A 237 -7.70 18.42 -6.25
CA ASP A 237 -6.33 18.40 -6.77
C ASP A 237 -5.98 17.18 -7.61
N MET A 238 -6.96 16.31 -7.84
CA MET A 238 -6.76 15.08 -8.60
C MET A 238 -7.99 14.83 -9.45
N ASP A 239 -7.90 15.11 -10.75
CA ASP A 239 -9.02 14.90 -11.68
C ASP A 239 -9.00 13.50 -12.32
N ASP A 240 -7.82 12.86 -12.42
CA ASP A 240 -7.68 11.52 -12.99
C ASP A 240 -8.20 10.43 -12.02
N PRO A 241 -9.30 9.72 -12.35
CA PRO A 241 -9.84 8.68 -11.48
C PRO A 241 -8.84 7.54 -11.22
N ARG A 242 -7.92 7.26 -12.15
CA ARG A 242 -6.91 6.21 -11.97
C ARG A 242 -5.95 6.56 -10.85
N GLN A 243 -5.46 7.79 -10.82
CA GLN A 243 -4.58 8.27 -9.75
C GLN A 243 -5.28 8.24 -8.39
N ARG A 244 -6.60 8.51 -8.35
CA ARG A 244 -7.37 8.42 -7.10
C ARG A 244 -7.42 6.99 -6.58
N VAL A 245 -7.69 6.01 -7.45
CA VAL A 245 -7.71 4.59 -7.08
C VAL A 245 -6.33 4.13 -6.65
N GLU A 246 -5.27 4.47 -7.39
CA GLU A 246 -3.89 4.11 -7.01
C GLU A 246 -3.49 4.67 -5.64
N MET A 247 -3.83 5.93 -5.36
CA MET A 247 -3.57 6.57 -4.07
C MET A 247 -4.38 5.93 -2.94
N LEU A 248 -5.66 5.60 -3.20
CA LEU A 248 -6.52 4.92 -2.24
C LEU A 248 -5.99 3.51 -1.91
N ASP A 249 -5.66 2.73 -2.94
CA ASP A 249 -5.15 1.37 -2.78
C ASP A 249 -3.84 1.36 -2.01
N HIS A 250 -2.93 2.31 -2.31
CA HIS A 250 -1.70 2.44 -1.55
C HIS A 250 -1.95 2.91 -0.10
N SER A 251 -2.91 3.80 0.14
CA SER A 251 -3.28 4.24 1.49
C SER A 251 -3.83 3.09 2.33
N LYS A 252 -4.73 2.29 1.75
CA LYS A 252 -5.26 1.06 2.36
C LYS A 252 -4.16 0.04 2.63
N PHE A 253 -3.22 -0.13 1.70
CA PHE A 253 -2.07 -1.02 1.89
C PHE A 253 -1.21 -0.58 3.08
N LEU A 254 -0.84 0.70 3.16
CA LEU A 254 -0.02 1.24 4.26
C LEU A 254 -0.73 1.09 5.61
N LEU A 255 -2.02 1.42 5.65
CA LEU A 255 -2.83 1.28 6.86
C LEU A 255 -2.98 -0.19 7.27
N ALA A 256 -3.23 -1.09 6.32
CA ALA A 256 -3.27 -2.52 6.59
C ALA A 256 -1.93 -3.05 7.11
N LYS A 257 -0.82 -2.68 6.46
CA LYS A 257 0.53 -3.04 6.91
C LYS A 257 0.75 -2.61 8.36
N PHE A 258 0.36 -1.39 8.70
CA PHE A 258 0.48 -0.89 10.07
C PHE A 258 -0.32 -1.75 11.07
N HIS A 259 -1.62 -1.92 10.83
CA HIS A 259 -2.50 -2.67 11.72
C HIS A 259 -2.12 -4.14 11.86
N ILE A 260 -1.45 -4.72 10.85
CA ILE A 260 -0.98 -6.11 10.87
C ILE A 260 0.40 -6.24 11.52
N TYR A 261 1.36 -5.34 11.30
CA TYR A 261 2.72 -5.52 11.82
C TYR A 261 3.00 -4.89 13.18
N SER A 262 2.26 -3.84 13.52
CA SER A 262 2.60 -3.04 14.67
C SER A 262 2.06 -3.69 15.95
N HIS A 263 2.94 -3.79 16.95
CA HIS A 263 2.59 -4.21 18.31
C HIS A 263 2.19 -3.01 19.19
N GLN A 264 2.02 -1.83 18.57
CA GLN A 264 1.68 -0.60 19.27
C GLN A 264 0.20 -0.59 19.69
N PRO A 265 -0.16 0.13 20.77
CA PRO A 265 -1.55 0.32 21.16
C PRO A 265 -2.42 0.89 20.02
N GLY A 266 -3.62 0.34 19.85
CA GLY A 266 -4.57 0.76 18.83
C GLY A 266 -4.44 0.05 17.48
N THR A 267 -3.54 -0.93 17.35
CA THR A 267 -3.50 -1.82 16.19
C THR A 267 -4.65 -2.83 16.25
N ASP A 268 -5.10 -3.25 15.07
CA ASP A 268 -6.24 -4.14 14.89
C ASP A 268 -6.02 -4.92 13.59
N PHE A 269 -5.38 -6.08 13.70
CA PHE A 269 -5.07 -6.91 12.55
C PHE A 269 -6.33 -7.36 11.80
N GLU A 270 -7.50 -7.38 12.44
CA GLU A 270 -8.77 -7.68 11.78
C GLU A 270 -9.18 -6.55 10.84
N PHE A 271 -9.06 -5.31 11.29
CA PHE A 271 -9.25 -4.14 10.45
C PHE A 271 -8.23 -4.13 9.30
N GLY A 272 -6.95 -4.38 9.58
CA GLY A 272 -5.92 -4.48 8.55
C GLY A 272 -6.22 -5.58 7.52
N LEU A 273 -6.67 -6.75 7.96
CA LEU A 273 -7.06 -7.86 7.09
C LEU A 273 -8.29 -7.53 6.23
N ARG A 274 -9.27 -6.78 6.77
CA ARG A 274 -10.40 -6.29 5.96
C ARG A 274 -9.93 -5.34 4.87
N LEU A 275 -9.07 -4.38 5.21
CA LEU A 275 -8.53 -3.41 4.24
C LEU A 275 -7.76 -4.09 3.12
N ILE A 276 -6.79 -4.96 3.46
CA ILE A 276 -5.91 -5.60 2.47
C ILE A 276 -6.70 -6.49 1.50
N ARG A 277 -7.80 -7.11 1.95
CA ARG A 277 -8.69 -7.93 1.11
C ARG A 277 -9.51 -7.12 0.10
N THR A 278 -9.65 -5.81 0.30
CA THR A 278 -10.29 -4.93 -0.70
C THR A 278 -9.37 -4.59 -1.87
N LEU A 279 -8.06 -4.85 -1.74
CA LEU A 279 -7.08 -4.54 -2.77
C LEU A 279 -7.07 -5.60 -3.86
N LYS A 280 -6.89 -5.15 -5.10
CA LYS A 280 -6.57 -6.03 -6.23
C LYS A 280 -5.06 -6.05 -6.40
N PRO A 281 -4.35 -7.11 -5.95
CA PRO A 281 -2.90 -7.18 -6.07
C PRO A 281 -2.49 -7.10 -7.54
N ALA A 282 -1.47 -6.29 -7.83
CA ALA A 282 -0.90 -6.23 -9.18
C ALA A 282 -0.23 -7.57 -9.53
N PRO A 283 -0.11 -7.93 -10.82
CA PRO A 283 0.64 -9.12 -11.22
C PRO A 283 2.07 -9.10 -10.65
N GLY A 284 2.42 -10.15 -9.90
CA GLY A 284 3.73 -10.27 -9.24
C GLY A 284 3.85 -9.59 -7.86
N ASP A 285 2.77 -8.99 -7.35
CA ASP A 285 2.73 -8.47 -5.98
C ASP A 285 2.86 -9.62 -4.95
N LYS A 286 3.96 -9.60 -4.21
CA LYS A 286 4.24 -10.55 -3.12
C LYS A 286 3.87 -9.99 -1.75
N ALA A 287 3.71 -8.67 -1.62
CA ALA A 287 3.52 -8.03 -0.33
C ALA A 287 2.09 -8.22 0.18
N THR A 288 1.08 -8.10 -0.71
CA THR A 288 -0.33 -8.28 -0.34
C THR A 288 -0.63 -9.71 0.17
N PRO A 289 -0.25 -10.80 -0.54
CA PRO A 289 -0.45 -12.16 -0.02
C PRO A 289 0.29 -12.43 1.29
N TRP A 290 1.49 -11.88 1.44
CA TRP A 290 2.30 -12.01 2.64
C TRP A 290 1.68 -11.32 3.86
N LEU A 291 1.11 -10.11 3.67
CA LEU A 291 0.35 -9.40 4.69
C LEU A 291 -0.91 -10.16 5.13
N ILE A 292 -1.65 -10.73 4.16
CA ILE A 292 -2.82 -11.57 4.45
C ILE A 292 -2.40 -12.77 5.31
N ALA A 293 -1.32 -13.46 4.94
CA ALA A 293 -0.80 -14.59 5.70
C ALA A 293 -0.42 -14.17 7.13
N HIS A 294 0.24 -13.02 7.32
CA HIS A 294 0.60 -12.54 8.65
C HIS A 294 -0.60 -12.18 9.51
N ALA A 295 -1.62 -11.53 8.95
CA ALA A 295 -2.83 -11.19 9.70
C ALA A 295 -3.59 -12.45 10.13
N LEU A 296 -3.71 -13.43 9.24
CA LEU A 296 -4.32 -14.73 9.55
C LEU A 296 -3.52 -15.50 10.59
N MET A 297 -2.20 -15.40 10.56
CA MET A 297 -1.31 -15.95 11.58
C MET A 297 -1.57 -15.30 12.94
N GLN A 298 -1.66 -13.98 13.03
CA GLN A 298 -2.00 -13.31 14.28
C GLN A 298 -3.37 -13.71 14.78
N ARG A 299 -4.35 -13.83 13.88
CA ARG A 299 -5.69 -14.33 14.20
C ARG A 299 -5.62 -15.71 14.86
N VAL A 300 -4.92 -16.65 14.23
CA VAL A 300 -4.70 -18.01 14.74
C VAL A 300 -3.97 -18.00 16.09
N MET A 301 -3.04 -17.07 16.31
CA MET A 301 -2.34 -16.95 17.58
C MET A 301 -3.20 -16.29 18.68
N SER A 302 -4.20 -15.48 18.30
CA SER A 302 -5.15 -14.84 19.21
C SER A 302 -6.36 -15.71 19.56
N THR A 303 -6.53 -16.82 18.85
CA THR A 303 -7.62 -17.76 19.03
C THR A 303 -7.69 -18.31 20.45
N THR A 304 -8.86 -18.23 21.06
CA THR A 304 -9.15 -18.84 22.36
C THR A 304 -9.43 -20.33 22.21
N ARG A 305 -9.13 -21.10 23.26
CA ARG A 305 -9.36 -22.54 23.28
C ARG A 305 -10.84 -22.89 23.09
N PRO A 306 -11.18 -23.88 22.22
CA PRO A 306 -12.56 -24.37 22.12
C PRO A 306 -12.99 -25.04 23.42
N GLU A 307 -14.29 -25.00 23.73
CA GLU A 307 -14.87 -25.65 24.91
C GLU A 307 -14.62 -27.17 24.90
N VAL A 308 -14.73 -27.79 23.72
CA VAL A 308 -14.47 -29.20 23.50
C VAL A 308 -13.08 -29.37 22.87
N ASN A 309 -12.13 -29.81 23.68
CA ASN A 309 -10.74 -30.00 23.25
C ASN A 309 -10.51 -31.42 22.70
N THR A 310 -10.92 -31.66 21.46
CA THR A 310 -10.49 -32.83 20.69
C THR A 310 -9.62 -32.42 19.50
N PRO A 311 -8.79 -33.31 18.95
CA PRO A 311 -7.94 -32.96 17.81
C PRO A 311 -8.71 -32.43 16.60
N GLY A 312 -9.85 -33.03 16.25
CA GLY A 312 -10.74 -32.58 15.21
C GLY A 312 -11.34 -31.21 15.50
N ASN A 313 -11.76 -30.93 16.73
CA ASN A 313 -12.22 -29.60 17.13
C ASN A 313 -11.11 -28.54 17.06
N ASN A 314 -9.87 -28.89 17.41
CA ASN A 314 -8.72 -27.99 17.31
C ASN A 314 -8.42 -27.63 15.85
N TRP A 315 -8.41 -28.62 14.96
CA TRP A 315 -8.27 -28.40 13.52
C TRP A 315 -9.42 -27.60 12.94
N HIS A 316 -10.66 -27.99 13.24
CA HIS A 316 -11.87 -27.27 12.85
C HIS A 316 -11.76 -25.79 13.23
N TYR A 317 -11.37 -25.50 14.47
CA TYR A 317 -11.24 -24.13 14.95
C TYR A 317 -10.12 -23.36 14.24
N VAL A 318 -8.93 -23.96 14.06
CA VAL A 318 -7.82 -23.31 13.36
C VAL A 318 -8.17 -23.03 11.90
N LEU A 319 -8.73 -24.00 11.18
CA LEU A 319 -9.14 -23.82 9.78
C LEU A 319 -10.27 -22.78 9.65
N GLY A 320 -11.25 -22.81 10.55
CA GLY A 320 -12.29 -21.78 10.63
C GLY A 320 -11.70 -20.39 10.87
N THR A 321 -10.68 -20.29 11.73
CA THR A 321 -9.94 -19.04 11.98
C THR A 321 -9.25 -18.52 10.72
N LEU A 322 -8.68 -19.41 9.90
CA LEU A 322 -8.11 -19.07 8.59
C LEU A 322 -9.16 -18.63 7.56
N GLY A 323 -10.44 -18.74 7.89
CA GLY A 323 -11.57 -18.36 7.04
C GLY A 323 -12.11 -19.51 6.19
N TRP A 324 -11.73 -20.75 6.47
CA TRP A 324 -12.31 -21.91 5.81
C TRP A 324 -13.74 -22.13 6.33
N ARG A 325 -14.63 -22.58 5.44
CA ARG A 325 -15.98 -23.00 5.83
C ARG A 325 -15.91 -24.47 6.21
N VAL A 326 -16.08 -24.74 7.49
CA VAL A 326 -15.95 -26.07 8.09
C VAL A 326 -17.29 -26.50 8.68
N GLY A 327 -17.69 -27.74 8.41
CA GLY A 327 -18.89 -28.36 8.96
C GLY A 327 -18.67 -28.96 10.35
N GLU A 328 -19.72 -29.57 10.92
CA GLU A 328 -19.65 -30.16 12.25
C GLU A 328 -18.67 -31.33 12.34
N VAL A 329 -17.98 -31.43 13.49
CA VAL A 329 -17.04 -32.52 13.77
C VAL A 329 -17.79 -33.77 14.21
N SER A 330 -17.60 -34.85 13.45
CA SER A 330 -18.13 -36.20 13.70
C SER A 330 -17.00 -37.15 14.11
N ARG A 331 -17.27 -38.06 15.05
CA ARG A 331 -16.28 -39.00 15.57
C ARG A 331 -16.46 -40.40 14.99
N PHE A 332 -15.35 -41.03 14.60
CA PHE A 332 -15.30 -42.37 14.00
C PHE A 332 -14.44 -43.29 14.85
N ASP A 333 -15.06 -43.91 15.86
CA ASP A 333 -14.33 -44.71 16.88
C ASP A 333 -13.54 -45.88 16.28
N HIS A 334 -14.06 -46.52 15.23
CA HIS A 334 -13.40 -47.65 14.56
C HIS A 334 -12.16 -47.27 13.76
N LEU A 335 -12.00 -45.99 13.41
CA LEU A 335 -10.84 -45.45 12.68
C LEU A 335 -9.92 -44.63 13.59
N LEU A 336 -10.29 -44.48 14.87
CA LEU A 336 -9.63 -43.56 15.80
C LEU A 336 -9.43 -42.17 15.17
N SER A 337 -10.46 -41.69 14.47
CA SER A 337 -10.41 -40.42 13.75
C SER A 337 -11.64 -39.56 14.01
N GLU A 338 -11.47 -38.28 13.76
CA GLU A 338 -12.54 -37.30 13.71
C GLU A 338 -12.62 -36.77 12.27
N MET A 339 -13.81 -36.39 11.82
CA MET A 339 -14.04 -35.92 10.47
C MET A 339 -14.96 -34.71 10.50
N PHE A 340 -14.69 -33.74 9.64
CA PHE A 340 -15.64 -32.70 9.27
C PHE A 340 -15.56 -32.47 7.77
N VAL A 341 -16.49 -31.69 7.23
CA VAL A 341 -16.50 -31.33 5.82
C VAL A 341 -15.93 -29.92 5.66
N VAL A 342 -15.16 -29.69 4.61
CA VAL A 342 -14.69 -28.36 4.22
C VAL A 342 -15.41 -27.97 2.92
N ASP A 343 -16.09 -26.83 2.91
CA ASP A 343 -16.68 -26.33 1.68
C ASP A 343 -15.60 -25.70 0.79
N THR A 344 -15.70 -26.01 -0.50
CA THR A 344 -14.89 -25.50 -1.59
C THR A 344 -15.80 -24.89 -2.65
N ASP A 345 -15.24 -24.09 -3.54
CA ASP A 345 -15.96 -23.58 -4.71
C ASP A 345 -16.41 -24.73 -5.64
N SER A 346 -15.70 -25.87 -5.58
CA SER A 346 -15.96 -27.08 -6.36
C SER A 346 -16.87 -28.11 -5.67
N GLY A 347 -17.27 -27.89 -4.42
CA GLY A 347 -18.08 -28.83 -3.66
C GLY A 347 -17.67 -28.95 -2.20
N GLN A 348 -17.71 -30.17 -1.67
CA GLN A 348 -17.41 -30.46 -0.28
C GLN A 348 -16.32 -31.52 -0.20
N ILE A 349 -15.30 -31.26 0.61
CA ILE A 349 -14.16 -32.16 0.79
C ILE A 349 -14.14 -32.68 2.23
N PRO A 350 -14.26 -34.00 2.44
CA PRO A 350 -14.06 -34.59 3.75
C PRO A 350 -12.65 -34.31 4.29
N PHE A 351 -12.56 -33.86 5.53
CA PHE A 351 -11.33 -33.58 6.25
C PHE A 351 -11.23 -34.50 7.46
N PHE A 352 -10.27 -35.42 7.44
CA PHE A 352 -10.04 -36.40 8.48
C PHE A 352 -8.88 -35.97 9.37
N VAL A 353 -9.12 -35.97 10.68
CA VAL A 353 -8.09 -35.81 11.71
C VAL A 353 -7.86 -37.16 12.36
N VAL A 354 -6.68 -37.73 12.10
CA VAL A 354 -6.34 -39.07 12.58
C VAL A 354 -5.67 -38.95 13.95
N ASN A 355 -6.20 -39.66 14.95
CA ASN A 355 -5.63 -39.73 16.30
C ASN A 355 -4.42 -40.65 16.36
N ALA A 356 -3.44 -40.40 15.49
CA ALA A 356 -2.15 -41.03 15.48
C ALA A 356 -1.06 -39.95 15.47
N LEU A 357 -0.08 -40.06 16.37
CA LEU A 357 1.24 -39.46 16.15
C LEU A 357 1.74 -40.03 14.82
N PHE A 358 2.34 -39.29 13.87
CA PHE A 358 3.05 -39.97 12.77
C PHE A 358 4.51 -40.23 13.15
N GLN A 359 4.88 -41.51 13.26
CA GLN A 359 6.23 -42.04 13.33
C GLN A 359 6.45 -42.79 12.02
N PRO A 360 7.62 -42.68 11.37
CA PRO A 360 7.73 -42.98 9.94
C PRO A 360 7.46 -44.45 9.56
N ASP A 361 7.71 -45.39 10.47
CA ASP A 361 7.92 -46.80 10.10
C ASP A 361 6.64 -47.67 10.17
N GLN A 362 5.63 -47.25 10.94
CA GLN A 362 4.40 -48.04 11.18
C GLN A 362 3.16 -47.52 10.42
N LYS A 363 3.31 -46.53 9.53
CA LYS A 363 2.20 -45.59 9.21
C LYS A 363 1.81 -45.48 7.76
N SER A 364 2.64 -45.94 6.82
CA SER A 364 2.20 -46.13 5.44
C SER A 364 1.00 -47.09 5.39
N GLU A 365 1.06 -48.22 6.10
CA GLU A 365 0.00 -49.24 6.06
C GLU A 365 -1.35 -48.73 6.60
N MET A 366 -1.36 -48.00 7.73
CA MET A 366 -2.60 -47.45 8.29
C MET A 366 -3.21 -46.38 7.37
N LEU A 367 -2.37 -45.49 6.83
CA LEU A 367 -2.80 -44.45 5.89
C LEU A 367 -3.30 -45.04 4.57
N GLU A 368 -2.64 -46.07 4.05
CA GLU A 368 -3.06 -46.81 2.86
C GLU A 368 -4.37 -47.57 3.11
N LYS A 369 -4.54 -48.18 4.29
CA LYS A 369 -5.80 -48.84 4.67
C LYS A 369 -6.95 -47.84 4.78
N LEU A 370 -6.71 -46.69 5.42
CA LEU A 370 -7.70 -45.63 5.54
C LEU A 370 -8.05 -45.04 4.17
N ALA A 371 -7.04 -44.72 3.35
CA ALA A 371 -7.25 -44.24 1.99
C ALA A 371 -8.01 -45.28 1.15
N GLY A 372 -7.61 -46.55 1.20
CA GLY A 372 -8.29 -47.64 0.52
C GLY A 372 -9.74 -47.83 0.99
N TYR A 373 -10.03 -47.65 2.28
CA TYR A 373 -11.40 -47.66 2.80
C TYR A 373 -12.22 -46.49 2.24
N LEU A 374 -11.68 -45.27 2.28
CA LEU A 374 -12.36 -44.07 1.78
C LEU A 374 -12.63 -44.16 0.27
N PHE A 375 -11.65 -44.59 -0.52
CA PHE A 375 -11.79 -44.76 -1.97
C PHE A 375 -12.74 -45.91 -2.31
N ASN A 376 -12.48 -47.12 -1.79
CA ASN A 376 -13.14 -48.33 -2.28
C ASN A 376 -14.49 -48.59 -1.62
N SER A 377 -14.66 -48.19 -0.35
CA SER A 377 -15.88 -48.49 0.42
C SER A 377 -16.85 -47.32 0.50
N GLN A 378 -16.35 -46.07 0.49
CA GLN A 378 -17.19 -44.88 0.63
C GLN A 378 -17.33 -44.07 -0.67
N GLY A 379 -16.58 -44.40 -1.73
CA GLY A 379 -16.62 -43.68 -3.00
C GLY A 379 -16.16 -42.22 -2.89
N VAL A 380 -15.28 -41.91 -1.94
CA VAL A 380 -14.76 -40.56 -1.73
C VAL A 380 -13.56 -40.34 -2.65
N ASP A 381 -13.78 -39.62 -3.74
CA ASP A 381 -12.75 -39.39 -4.76
C ASP A 381 -11.67 -38.38 -4.32
N THR A 382 -11.98 -37.48 -3.38
CA THR A 382 -11.03 -36.51 -2.83
C THR A 382 -11.26 -36.28 -1.34
N PHE A 383 -10.20 -36.32 -0.54
CA PHE A 383 -10.25 -36.01 0.89
C PHE A 383 -8.94 -35.39 1.39
N LEU A 384 -9.02 -34.68 2.51
CA LEU A 384 -7.88 -34.13 3.24
C LEU A 384 -7.66 -34.93 4.52
N LEU A 385 -6.40 -35.14 4.89
CA LEU A 385 -6.03 -35.89 6.10
C LEU A 385 -4.93 -35.17 6.86
N ALA A 386 -5.17 -34.95 8.15
CA ALA A 386 -4.27 -34.27 9.05
C ALA A 386 -4.01 -35.10 10.32
N PRO A 387 -2.84 -34.95 10.96
CA PRO A 387 -2.58 -35.58 12.24
C PRO A 387 -3.36 -34.90 13.37
N SER A 388 -3.66 -35.64 14.42
CA SER A 388 -4.18 -35.10 15.68
C SER A 388 -3.29 -34.03 16.33
N PHE A 389 -1.98 -34.15 16.15
CA PHE A 389 -1.00 -33.16 16.59
C PHE A 389 -0.32 -32.57 15.36
N GLY A 390 -0.23 -31.25 15.27
CA GLY A 390 0.59 -30.58 14.28
C GLY A 390 2.01 -31.13 14.34
N MET A 391 2.39 -31.95 13.36
CA MET A 391 3.72 -32.52 13.35
C MET A 391 4.74 -31.55 12.78
N TRP A 392 5.92 -31.55 13.40
CA TRP A 392 7.04 -30.72 13.01
C TRP A 392 8.11 -31.59 12.35
N GLN A 393 8.00 -31.83 11.04
CA GLN A 393 9.05 -32.54 10.31
C GLN A 393 9.97 -31.54 9.60
N GLY A 394 11.16 -31.37 10.16
CA GLY A 394 12.17 -30.47 9.63
C GLY A 394 12.86 -31.04 8.38
N HIS A 395 12.62 -30.50 7.18
CA HIS A 395 13.51 -30.75 6.03
C HIS A 395 14.42 -29.53 5.85
N LYS A 396 15.74 -29.71 6.00
CA LYS A 396 16.75 -28.62 5.95
C LYS A 396 16.49 -27.47 6.96
N GLY A 397 15.98 -27.79 8.15
CA GLY A 397 15.77 -26.81 9.22
C GLY A 397 14.49 -25.97 9.10
N ARG A 398 13.55 -26.35 8.23
CA ARG A 398 12.22 -25.75 8.12
C ARG A 398 11.13 -26.76 8.40
N SER A 399 10.10 -26.36 9.13
CA SER A 399 9.07 -27.26 9.61
C SER A 399 7.70 -26.85 9.07
N PHE A 400 6.83 -27.81 8.80
CA PHE A 400 5.50 -27.59 8.25
C PHE A 400 4.55 -28.69 8.72
N THR A 401 3.24 -28.42 8.72
CA THR A 401 2.23 -29.46 8.89
C THR A 401 1.90 -30.08 7.53
N PRO A 402 2.28 -31.33 7.24
CA PRO A 402 1.82 -31.99 6.04
C PRO A 402 0.31 -32.26 6.15
N ILE A 403 -0.44 -31.89 5.11
CA ILE A 403 -1.79 -32.41 4.90
C ILE A 403 -1.69 -33.44 3.80
N MET A 404 -2.17 -34.65 4.06
CA MET A 404 -2.25 -35.67 3.02
C MET A 404 -3.52 -35.43 2.22
N VAL A 405 -3.39 -35.37 0.91
CA VAL A 405 -4.49 -35.25 -0.03
C VAL A 405 -4.67 -36.61 -0.69
N GLY A 406 -5.79 -37.25 -0.41
CA GLY A 406 -6.24 -38.41 -1.16
C GLY A 406 -6.97 -37.92 -2.41
N ARG A 407 -6.55 -38.35 -3.59
CA ARG A 407 -7.28 -38.11 -4.84
C ARG A 407 -7.10 -39.28 -5.80
N GLU A 408 -8.20 -39.77 -6.37
CA GLU A 408 -8.19 -40.81 -7.42
C GLU A 408 -7.36 -42.06 -7.03
N GLY A 409 -7.50 -42.53 -5.80
CA GLY A 409 -6.77 -43.71 -5.32
C GLY A 409 -5.32 -43.45 -4.86
N VAL A 410 -4.82 -42.21 -4.98
CA VAL A 410 -3.43 -41.87 -4.64
C VAL A 410 -3.39 -40.90 -3.46
N LEU A 411 -2.55 -41.21 -2.47
CA LEU A 411 -2.26 -40.32 -1.36
C LEU A 411 -1.01 -39.49 -1.69
N LYS A 412 -1.14 -38.16 -1.63
CA LYS A 412 -0.05 -37.21 -1.87
C LYS A 412 0.10 -36.24 -0.71
N VAL A 413 1.26 -35.60 -0.57
CA VAL A 413 1.48 -34.58 0.45
C VAL A 413 1.15 -33.21 -0.14
N GLY A 414 0.13 -32.57 0.41
CA GLY A 414 -0.17 -31.15 0.25
C GLY A 414 0.43 -30.33 1.37
N ILE A 415 0.62 -29.04 1.10
CA ILE A 415 1.14 -28.08 2.09
C ILE A 415 0.04 -27.13 2.48
N LEU A 416 -0.23 -27.06 3.79
CA LEU A 416 -1.13 -26.07 4.36
C LEU A 416 -0.34 -24.82 4.77
N GLY A 417 -0.44 -23.78 3.94
CA GLY A 417 -0.01 -22.43 4.30
C GLY A 417 -1.13 -21.67 5.02
N VAL A 418 -0.76 -20.64 5.79
CA VAL A 418 -1.73 -19.82 6.55
C VAL A 418 -2.76 -19.13 5.65
N ALA A 419 -2.37 -18.74 4.43
CA ALA A 419 -3.28 -18.15 3.45
C ALA A 419 -3.82 -19.16 2.42
N ALA A 420 -3.54 -20.46 2.59
CA ALA A 420 -3.98 -21.47 1.63
C ALA A 420 -5.48 -21.71 1.74
N THR A 421 -6.15 -21.76 0.59
CA THR A 421 -7.53 -22.26 0.45
C THR A 421 -7.51 -23.80 0.36
N PRO A 422 -8.64 -24.47 0.66
CA PRO A 422 -8.73 -25.93 0.49
C PRO A 422 -8.34 -26.40 -0.92
N GLU A 423 -8.75 -25.66 -1.95
CA GLU A 423 -8.47 -25.94 -3.36
C GLU A 423 -6.98 -25.85 -3.65
N GLN A 424 -6.31 -24.81 -3.12
CA GLN A 424 -4.86 -24.68 -3.25
C GLN A 424 -4.13 -25.83 -2.55
N VAL A 425 -4.63 -26.33 -1.43
CA VAL A 425 -4.05 -27.51 -0.76
C VAL A 425 -4.19 -28.74 -1.66
N VAL A 426 -5.38 -28.98 -2.23
CA VAL A 426 -5.62 -30.10 -3.16
C VAL A 426 -4.78 -29.98 -4.44
N GLU A 427 -4.72 -28.79 -5.03
CA GLU A 427 -3.95 -28.50 -6.23
C GLU A 427 -2.45 -28.68 -5.98
N SER A 428 -1.93 -28.22 -4.84
CA SER A 428 -0.52 -28.35 -4.47
C SER A 428 -0.08 -29.82 -4.44
N ALA A 429 -0.97 -30.71 -4.01
CA ALA A 429 -0.72 -32.14 -4.00
C ALA A 429 -0.76 -32.75 -5.40
N SER A 430 -1.51 -32.19 -6.34
CA SER A 430 -1.58 -32.72 -7.71
C SER A 430 -0.27 -32.56 -8.48
N THR A 431 0.46 -31.47 -8.22
CA THR A 431 1.78 -31.21 -8.82
C THR A 431 2.87 -32.04 -8.16
N THR A 432 3.78 -32.63 -8.93
CA THR A 432 4.98 -33.28 -8.39
C THR A 432 5.78 -32.23 -7.62
N MET A 433 5.66 -32.23 -6.29
CA MET A 433 6.33 -31.23 -5.47
C MET A 433 7.84 -31.34 -5.67
N ASP A 434 8.44 -30.28 -6.21
CA ASP A 434 9.86 -30.05 -5.99
C ASP A 434 10.00 -29.53 -4.56
N THR A 435 10.27 -30.45 -3.62
CA THR A 435 10.57 -30.15 -2.21
C THR A 435 11.79 -29.22 -2.05
N ARG A 436 12.46 -28.84 -3.14
CA ARG A 436 13.51 -27.81 -3.20
C ARG A 436 12.99 -26.39 -3.42
N ARG A 437 11.70 -26.16 -3.71
CA ARG A 437 11.16 -24.81 -3.79
C ARG A 437 11.33 -24.10 -2.43
N HIS A 438 12.14 -23.05 -2.44
CA HIS A 438 12.69 -22.35 -1.27
C HIS A 438 11.69 -21.41 -0.56
N ASP A 439 10.42 -21.44 -0.94
CA ASP A 439 9.34 -20.56 -0.52
C ASP A 439 8.41 -21.17 0.54
N LEU A 440 8.69 -22.39 1.01
CA LEU A 440 8.12 -22.92 2.26
C LEU A 440 8.70 -22.15 3.46
N GLY A 441 8.21 -20.93 3.67
CA GLY A 441 8.62 -20.01 4.73
C GLY A 441 8.19 -20.46 6.13
N ALA A 442 8.55 -19.66 7.15
CA ALA A 442 8.24 -19.89 8.56
C ALA A 442 6.73 -20.06 8.86
N ASP A 443 5.86 -19.63 7.95
CA ASP A 443 4.41 -19.57 8.09
C ASP A 443 3.75 -20.95 8.32
N SER A 444 4.32 -22.03 7.78
CA SER A 444 3.73 -23.37 7.89
C SER A 444 3.87 -24.02 9.27
N CYS A 445 4.74 -23.49 10.14
CA CYS A 445 4.89 -23.93 11.52
C CYS A 445 3.73 -23.50 12.42
N ILE A 446 3.07 -22.39 12.09
CA ILE A 446 2.19 -21.68 13.02
C ILE A 446 0.87 -22.42 13.18
N ILE A 447 0.38 -23.03 12.11
CA ILE A 447 -0.79 -23.91 12.15
C ILE A 447 -0.51 -25.10 13.09
N SER A 448 0.68 -25.70 13.01
CA SER A 448 1.07 -26.78 13.93
C SER A 448 1.08 -26.30 15.38
N ILE A 449 1.72 -25.15 15.61
CA ILE A 449 1.84 -24.54 16.94
C ILE A 449 0.46 -24.25 17.52
N ALA A 450 -0.45 -23.68 16.73
CA ALA A 450 -1.80 -23.36 17.17
C ALA A 450 -2.59 -24.61 17.50
N VAL A 451 -2.66 -25.60 16.60
CA VAL A 451 -3.34 -26.88 16.83
C VAL A 451 -2.81 -27.57 18.09
N ASN A 452 -1.49 -27.59 18.28
CA ASN A 452 -0.88 -28.22 19.46
C ASN A 452 -1.14 -27.43 20.75
N THR A 453 -1.04 -26.09 20.70
CA THR A 453 -1.24 -25.24 21.89
C THR A 453 -2.69 -25.33 22.40
N LEU A 454 -3.66 -25.38 21.48
CA LEU A 454 -5.06 -25.64 21.80
C LEU A 454 -5.25 -26.99 22.51
N ASN A 455 -4.54 -28.02 22.05
CA ASN A 455 -4.60 -29.36 22.61
C ASN A 455 -4.03 -29.44 24.03
N GLU A 456 -2.90 -28.78 24.28
CA GLU A 456 -2.20 -28.77 25.58
C GLU A 456 -2.88 -27.87 26.63
N GLY A 457 -3.86 -27.06 26.23
CA GLY A 457 -4.54 -26.12 27.13
C GLY A 457 -3.69 -24.92 27.54
N GLY A 458 -2.61 -24.65 26.80
CA GLY A 458 -1.79 -23.45 26.98
C GLY A 458 -2.43 -22.22 26.35
N ILE A 459 -2.19 -21.04 26.93
CA ILE A 459 -2.38 -19.77 26.23
C ILE A 459 -1.26 -19.67 25.19
N ILE A 460 -1.59 -19.32 23.95
CA ILE A 460 -0.59 -18.98 22.93
C ILE A 460 0.05 -17.64 23.35
N ASN A 461 1.05 -17.71 24.25
CA ASN A 461 1.68 -16.49 24.78
C ASN A 461 2.64 -15.91 23.73
N GLN A 462 2.44 -14.62 23.39
CA GLN A 462 3.16 -13.92 22.32
C GLN A 462 4.66 -13.69 22.63
N ASP A 463 5.07 -13.79 23.90
CA ASP A 463 6.43 -13.43 24.35
C ASP A 463 7.43 -14.59 24.45
N ALA A 464 7.01 -15.83 24.15
CA ALA A 464 7.94 -16.95 24.16
C ALA A 464 8.72 -16.98 22.84
N ASN A 465 9.92 -16.41 22.85
CA ASN A 465 10.94 -16.58 21.82
C ASN A 465 10.89 -18.04 21.32
N LEU A 466 10.67 -18.26 20.01
CA LEU A 466 10.44 -19.59 19.39
C LEU A 466 11.51 -20.64 19.77
N GLN A 467 12.67 -20.20 20.24
CA GLN A 467 13.78 -21.03 20.73
C GLN A 467 13.64 -21.55 22.18
N SER A 468 12.62 -21.12 22.94
CA SER A 468 12.55 -21.32 24.39
C SER A 468 11.54 -22.35 24.87
N ARG A 469 10.75 -22.95 23.97
CA ARG A 469 9.84 -24.03 24.39
C ARG A 469 10.67 -25.26 24.81
N ALA A 470 10.26 -25.93 25.88
CA ALA A 470 10.67 -27.28 26.23
C ALA A 470 9.38 -28.10 26.34
N ILE A 471 9.32 -29.28 25.71
CA ILE A 471 8.19 -30.18 25.92
C ILE A 471 8.50 -30.98 27.19
N ASN A 472 7.61 -30.88 28.17
CA ASN A 472 7.70 -31.64 29.41
C ASN A 472 6.95 -32.96 29.25
N TYR A 473 7.67 -34.08 29.39
CA TYR A 473 7.10 -35.43 29.39
C TYR A 473 7.45 -36.12 30.71
N GLY A 474 6.48 -36.19 31.63
CA GLY A 474 6.70 -36.76 32.97
C GLY A 474 7.71 -35.95 33.79
N LYS A 475 8.77 -36.58 34.32
CA LYS A 475 9.83 -35.90 35.09
C LYS A 475 10.89 -35.21 34.21
N TRP A 476 10.72 -35.24 32.89
CA TRP A 476 11.74 -34.77 31.96
C TRP A 476 11.29 -33.48 31.27
N SER A 477 12.19 -32.49 31.26
CA SER A 477 12.08 -31.26 30.49
C SER A 477 13.11 -31.31 29.37
N VAL A 478 12.67 -31.38 28.11
CA VAL A 478 13.57 -31.43 26.95
C VAL A 478 13.67 -30.03 26.32
N PRO A 479 14.78 -29.30 26.49
CA PRO A 479 14.94 -27.98 25.89
C PRO A 479 15.07 -28.07 24.37
N PHE A 480 14.38 -27.17 23.65
CA PHE A 480 14.55 -27.02 22.20
C PHE A 480 15.95 -26.46 21.87
N ARG A 481 16.96 -27.31 21.70
CA ARG A 481 18.18 -26.98 20.95
C ARG A 481 18.57 -28.10 20.01
N PHE A 482 18.47 -27.79 18.72
CA PHE A 482 18.44 -28.69 17.56
C PHE A 482 19.73 -29.50 17.28
N LYS A 483 20.79 -29.38 18.11
CA LYS A 483 22.09 -30.02 17.83
C LYS A 483 22.54 -30.98 18.91
N GLU A 484 22.40 -30.63 20.19
CA GLU A 484 22.85 -31.49 21.30
C GLU A 484 21.95 -32.72 21.50
N THR A 485 20.65 -32.63 21.19
CA THR A 485 19.73 -33.77 21.33
C THR A 485 20.05 -34.92 20.35
N LEU A 486 20.60 -34.60 19.17
CA LEU A 486 20.94 -35.58 18.16
C LEU A 486 22.28 -36.27 18.45
N ASP A 487 23.19 -35.59 19.15
CA ASP A 487 24.45 -36.17 19.64
C ASP A 487 24.23 -37.03 20.89
N ASN A 488 23.28 -36.67 21.76
CA ASN A 488 22.93 -37.46 22.95
C ASN A 488 22.14 -38.74 22.61
N LEU A 489 21.40 -38.77 21.50
CA LEU A 489 20.71 -39.97 21.01
C LEU A 489 21.63 -40.95 20.25
N LYS A 490 22.87 -40.56 19.94
CA LYS A 490 23.89 -41.45 19.35
C LYS A 490 24.73 -42.19 20.41
N MET A 491 24.54 -41.88 21.69
CA MET A 491 25.23 -42.52 22.83
C MET A 491 24.32 -43.42 23.69
N LEU A 492 23.10 -43.69 23.20
CA LEU A 492 22.20 -44.75 23.68
C LEU A 492 21.97 -45.73 22.53
#